data_AF-A0A068YXR3-F1
#
_entry.id   AF-A0A068YXR3-F1
#
_cell.length_a   1.000
_cell.length_b   1.000
_cell.length_c   1.000
_cell.angle_alpha   90.00
_cell.angle_beta   90.00
_cell.angle_gamma   90.00
#
_symmetry.space_group_name_H-M   'P 1'
#
loop_
_entity.id
_entity.type
_entity.pdbx_description
1 polymer ?
#
loop_
_entity_poly.entity_id
_entity_poly.type
_entity_poly.pdbx_seq_one_letter_code
_entity_poly.pdbx_strand_id
1 'polypeptide(L)' 'MLDRHTPDDPWVLGDHARIVQSLSNLIGNAAKFTPVAGRISVRTEARLASTEVRVIDNGPGMPPH' A
#
# COMPACT_ATOMS: atom_id res chain seq x y z
N MET A 1 1.18 16.82 -9.24
CA MET A 1 0.67 17.50 -8.04
C MET A 1 -0.44 16.61 -7.48
N LEU A 2 -0.15 15.81 -6.46
CA LEU A 2 -1.13 14.95 -5.81
C LEU A 2 -1.65 15.72 -4.59
N ASP A 3 -2.72 16.50 -4.77
CA ASP A 3 -3.46 17.04 -3.65
C ASP A 3 -4.26 15.90 -3.03
N ARG A 4 -3.92 15.54 -1.79
CA ARG A 4 -4.62 14.55 -0.98
C ARG A 4 -5.07 15.20 0.31
N HIS A 5 -6.38 15.29 0.48
CA HIS A 5 -7.07 14.91 1.71
C HIS A 5 -8.57 14.82 1.38
N THR A 6 -9.09 13.60 1.26
CA THR A 6 -10.52 13.34 1.45
C THR A 6 -10.78 13.26 2.95
N PRO A 7 -11.93 13.76 3.46
CA PRO A 7 -12.27 13.72 4.89
C PRO A 7 -12.24 12.33 5.54
N ASP A 8 -12.25 11.27 4.73
CA ASP A 8 -12.35 9.87 5.17
C ASP A 8 -11.02 9.10 5.20
N ASP A 9 -9.87 9.75 4.95
CA ASP A 9 -8.56 9.07 5.02
C ASP A 9 -8.21 8.75 6.49
N PRO A 10 -7.97 7.46 6.84
CA PRO A 10 -7.76 7.07 8.22
C PRO A 10 -6.40 7.53 8.77
N TRP A 11 -6.40 7.92 10.05
CA TRP A 11 -5.20 8.29 10.79
C TRP A 11 -4.82 7.20 11.78
N VAL A 12 -3.51 6.99 11.96
CA VAL A 12 -2.96 6.04 12.94
C VAL A 12 -1.88 6.68 13.78
N LEU A 13 -1.79 6.25 15.03
CA LEU A 13 -0.64 6.53 15.89
C LEU A 13 0.41 5.42 15.68
N GLY A 14 1.65 5.79 15.37
CA GLY A 14 2.72 4.81 15.18
C GLY A 14 4.07 5.45 14.84
N ASP A 15 5.09 4.61 14.73
CA ASP A 15 6.43 5.03 14.30
C ASP A 15 6.42 5.37 12.80
N HIS A 16 6.55 6.66 12.51
CA HIS A 16 6.51 7.18 11.15
C HIS A 16 7.56 6.51 10.24
N ALA A 17 8.80 6.34 10.71
CA ALA A 17 9.88 5.80 9.90
C ALA A 17 9.61 4.32 9.55
N ARG A 18 9.12 3.53 10.53
CA ARG A 18 8.74 2.13 10.28
C ARG A 18 7.57 2.02 9.31
N ILE A 19 6.55 2.87 9.45
CA ILE A 19 5.40 2.88 8.54
C ILE A 19 5.85 3.21 7.11
N VAL A 20 6.64 4.26 6.93
CA VAL A 20 7.18 4.65 5.61
C VAL A 20 8.02 3.52 5.01
N GLN A 21 8.88 2.89 5.80
CA GLN A 21 9.71 1.77 5.32
C GLN A 21 8.85 0.58 4.86
N SER A 22 7.88 0.15 5.67
CA SER A 22 7.00 -0.97 5.34
C SER A 22 6.19 -0.70 4.07
N LEU A 23 5.59 0.49 3.94
CA LEU A 23 4.83 0.87 2.76
C LEU A 23 5.72 0.98 1.52
N SER A 24 6.92 1.55 1.66
CA SER A 24 7.89 1.67 0.57
C SER A 24 8.34 0.30 0.06
N ASN A 25 8.55 -0.67 0.97
CA ASN A 25 8.89 -2.04 0.60
C ASN A 25 7.78 -2.70 -0.23
N LEU A 26 6.53 -2.59 0.22
CA LEU A 26 5.39 -3.20 -0.48
C LEU A 26 5.14 -2.55 -1.85
N ILE A 27 5.11 -1.21 -1.91
CA ILE A 27 4.89 -0.46 -3.15
C ILE A 27 6.06 -0.66 -4.12
N GLY A 28 7.29 -0.65 -3.61
CA GLY A 28 8.49 -0.89 -4.40
C GLY A 28 8.51 -2.30 -5.00
N ASN A 29 8.10 -3.31 -4.24
CA ASN A 29 7.95 -4.68 -4.75
C ASN A 29 6.86 -4.74 -5.83
N ALA A 30 5.67 -4.19 -5.58
CA ALA A 30 4.60 -4.15 -6.57
C ALA A 30 5.07 -3.49 -7.88
N ALA A 31 5.74 -2.33 -7.80
CA ALA A 31 6.28 -1.61 -8.96
C ALA A 31 7.35 -2.41 -9.71
N LYS A 32 8.21 -3.14 -8.98
CA LYS A 32 9.28 -3.95 -9.56
C LYS A 32 8.74 -5.18 -10.30
N PHE A 33 7.68 -5.81 -9.81
CA PHE A 33 7.20 -7.10 -10.32
C PHE A 33 5.96 -7.01 -11.21
N THR A 34 5.27 -5.87 -11.23
CA THR A 34 4.15 -5.65 -12.15
C THR A 34 4.67 -5.43 -13.57
N PRO A 35 4.19 -6.16 -14.59
CA PRO A 35 4.61 -5.97 -15.98
C PRO A 35 4.16 -4.62 -16.54
N VAL A 36 4.76 -4.21 -17.65
CA VAL A 36 4.31 -3.03 -18.42
C VAL A 36 2.83 -3.19 -18.78
N ALA A 37 2.06 -2.11 -18.62
CA ALA A 37 0.59 -2.09 -18.71
C ALA A 37 -0.16 -2.90 -17.63
N GLY A 38 0.53 -3.42 -16.62
CA GLY A 38 -0.07 -3.95 -15.41
C GLY A 38 -0.67 -2.85 -14.52
N ARG A 39 -1.33 -3.27 -13.44
CA ARG A 39 -2.07 -2.39 -12.54
C ARG A 39 -1.64 -2.63 -11.11
N ILE A 40 -1.34 -1.53 -10.43
CA ILE A 40 -1.14 -1.49 -8.98
C ILE A 40 -2.27 -0.64 -8.40
N SER A 41 -2.88 -1.11 -7.32
CA SER A 41 -3.88 -0.35 -6.56
C SER A 41 -3.51 -0.33 -5.08
N VAL A 42 -3.65 0.84 -4.46
CA VAL A 42 -3.43 1.04 -3.04
C VAL A 42 -4.74 1.49 -2.43
N ARG A 43 -5.20 0.79 -1.39
CA ARG A 43 -6.45 1.10 -0.69
C ARG A 43 -6.19 1.17 0.81
N THR A 44 -6.83 2.11 1.46
CA THR A 44 -6.80 2.28 2.92
C THR A 44 -8.22 2.12 3.45
N GLU A 45 -8.38 1.35 4.52
CA GLU A 45 -9.68 1.14 5.15
C GLU A 45 -9.53 1.23 6.66
N ALA A 46 -10.34 2.08 7.29
CA ALA A 46 -10.45 2.12 8.74
C ALA A 46 -11.05 0.81 9.25
N ARG A 47 -10.41 0.20 10.24
CA ARG A 47 -10.92 -0.93 11.01
C ARG A 47 -11.18 -0.46 12.44
N LEU A 48 -11.88 -1.28 13.23
CA LEU A 48 -12.34 -0.89 14.57
C LEU A 48 -11.21 -0.39 15.49
N ALA A 49 -10.00 -0.94 15.35
CA ALA A 49 -8.84 -0.61 16.20
C ALA A 49 -7.54 -0.40 15.40
N SER A 50 -7.62 -0.36 14.07
CA SER A 50 -6.44 -0.26 13.21
C SER A 50 -6.81 0.33 11.85
N THR A 51 -5.81 0.56 11.01
CA THR A 51 -6.00 0.85 9.59
C THR A 51 -5.42 -0.28 8.78
N GLU A 52 -6.19 -0.78 7.84
CA GLU A 52 -5.69 -1.72 6.86
C GLU A 52 -5.24 -0.98 5.61
N VAL A 53 -4.00 -1.24 5.18
CA VAL A 53 -3.49 -0.77 3.89
C VAL A 53 -3.27 -1.98 3.00
N ARG A 54 -3.96 -2.03 1.86
CA ARG A 54 -3.81 -3.07 0.85
C ARG A 54 -3.08 -2.53 -0.36
N VAL A 55 -1.94 -3.13 -0.69
CA VAL A 55 -1.22 -2.94 -1.95
C VAL A 55 -1.49 -4.17 -2.80
N ILE A 56 -2.20 -4.00 -3.91
CA ILE A 56 -2.62 -5.10 -4.79
C ILE A 56 -2.06 -4.82 -6.17
N ASP A 57 -1.27 -5.76 -6.68
CA ASP A 57 -0.82 -5.80 -8.06
C ASP A 57 -1.33 -7.04 -8.79
N ASN A 58 -1.17 -7.04 -10.12
CA ASN A 58 -1.45 -8.19 -10.98
C ASN A 58 -0.18 -8.76 -11.62
N GLY A 59 0.95 -8.70 -10.92
CA GLY A 59 2.20 -9.34 -11.29
C GLY A 59 2.15 -10.87 -11.14
N PRO A 60 3.29 -11.55 -11.29
CA PRO A 60 3.37 -13.02 -11.30
C PRO A 60 3.11 -13.69 -9.94
N GLY A 61 2.90 -12.90 -8.86
CA GLY A 61 2.74 -13.41 -7.51
C GLY A 61 4.04 -13.92 -6.90
N MET A 62 3.93 -14.57 -5.74
CA MET A 62 5.05 -15.23 -5.05
C MET A 62 4.95 -16.75 -5.23
N PRO A 63 6.08 -17.47 -5.41
CA PRO A 63 6.07 -18.93 -5.43
C PRO A 63 5.52 -19.49 -4.10
N PRO A 64 4.75 -20.59 -4.12
CA PRO A 64 4.40 -21.31 -2.91
C PRO A 64 5.67 -21.94 -2.29
N HIS A 65 5.70 -22.00 -0.95
CA HIS A 65 6.75 -22.66 -0.17
C HIS A 65 6.33 -24.07 0.24
#